data_AF-A0A1U7J380-F1
#
_entry.id   AF-A0A1U7J380-F1
#
_cell.length_a   1.000
_cell.length_b   1.000
_cell.length_c   1.000
_cell.angle_alpha   90.00
_cell.angle_beta   90.00
_cell.angle_gamma   90.00
#
_symmetry.space_group_name_H-M   'P 1'
#
loop_
_entity.id
_entity.type
_entity.pdbx_description
1 polymer ?
#
loop_
_entity_poly.entity_id
_entity_poly.type
_entity_poly.pdbx_seq_one_letter_code
_entity_poly.pdbx_strand_id
1 'polypeptide(L)' 'MPIIQDALATVGWTFLAVLLFYGGVRLFDLLDPIDYQTEIRRGNIAAGILLAAVIVALAAIIIAVIMT' A
#
# COMPACT_ATOMS: atom_id res chain seq x y z
N MET A 1 25.52 -2.23 21.06
CA MET A 1 25.73 -3.22 19.99
C MET A 1 25.01 -2.71 18.74
N PRO A 2 25.73 -2.41 17.65
CA PRO A 2 25.17 -1.78 16.45
C PRO A 2 23.93 -2.51 15.90
N ILE A 3 23.93 -3.85 16.00
CA ILE A 3 22.84 -4.73 15.57
C ILE A 3 21.46 -4.36 16.16
N ILE A 4 21.40 -3.93 17.43
CA ILE A 4 20.11 -3.61 18.07
C ILE A 4 19.52 -2.31 17.50
N GLN A 5 20.37 -1.34 17.17
CA GLN A 5 19.95 -0.06 16.60
C GLN A 5 19.44 -0.25 15.17
N ASP A 6 20.14 -1.05 14.36
CA ASP A 6 19.76 -1.36 12.97
C ASP A 6 18.45 -2.17 12.91
N ALA A 7 18.28 -3.12 13.84
CA ALA A 7 17.04 -3.90 13.95
C ALA A 7 15.85 -3.01 14.34
N LEU A 8 16.04 -2.10 15.31
CA LEU A 8 14.99 -1.16 15.73
C LEU A 8 14.57 -0.25 14.56
N ALA A 9 15.54 0.28 13.80
CA ALA A 9 15.26 1.11 12.63
C ALA A 9 14.48 0.33 11.57
N THR A 10 14.86 -0.92 11.29
CA THR A 10 14.16 -1.78 10.32
C THR A 10 12.71 -2.03 10.71
N VAL A 11 12.46 -2.29 12.00
CA VAL A 11 11.10 -2.45 12.53
C VAL A 11 10.29 -1.15 12.38
N GLY A 12 10.92 -0.01 12.68
CA GLY A 12 10.30 1.31 12.51
C GLY A 12 9.89 1.59 11.07
N TRP A 13 10.79 1.37 10.11
CA TRP A 13 10.51 1.56 8.68
C TRP A 13 9.45 0.59 8.16
N THR A 14 9.49 -0.66 8.60
CA THR A 14 8.46 -1.65 8.23
C THR A 14 7.08 -1.21 8.72
N PHE A 15 6.99 -0.74 9.95
CA PHE A 15 5.73 -0.24 10.51
C PHE A 15 5.22 0.98 9.75
N LEU A 16 6.10 1.93 9.43
CA LEU A 16 5.74 3.11 8.62
C LEU A 16 5.25 2.70 7.22
N ALA A 17 5.93 1.75 6.57
CA ALA A 17 5.54 1.24 5.25
C ALA A 17 4.12 0.66 5.27
N VAL A 18 3.81 -0.18 6.27
CA VAL A 18 2.48 -0.79 6.42
C VAL A 18 1.40 0.27 6.64
N LEU A 19 1.67 1.28 7.47
CA LEU A 19 0.73 2.38 7.70
C LEU A 19 0.48 3.21 6.44
N LEU A 20 1.52 3.55 5.69
CA LEU A 20 1.39 4.27 4.42
C LEU A 20 0.63 3.45 3.38
N PHE A 21 0.89 2.14 3.31
CA PHE A 21 0.21 1.26 2.36
C PHE A 21 -1.28 1.16 2.66
N TYR A 22 -1.62 0.84 3.91
CA TYR A 22 -3.01 0.76 4.35
C TYR A 22 -3.73 2.10 4.19
N GLY A 23 -3.08 3.20 4.61
CA GLY A 23 -3.62 4.55 4.46
C GLY A 23 -3.85 4.93 3.00
N GLY A 24 -2.91 4.60 2.11
CA GLY A 24 -3.01 4.87 0.68
C GLY A 24 -4.17 4.14 0.00
N VAL A 25 -4.32 2.84 0.28
CA VAL A 25 -5.46 2.05 -0.25
C VAL A 25 -6.78 2.59 0.32
N ARG A 26 -6.83 2.86 1.63
CA ARG A 26 -8.03 3.41 2.27
C ARG A 26 -8.42 4.78 1.73
N LEU A 27 -7.43 5.62 1.42
CA LEU A 27 -7.63 6.93 0.80
C LEU A 27 -8.17 6.77 -0.62
N PHE A 28 -7.62 5.85 -1.41
CA PHE A 28 -8.14 5.54 -2.74
C PHE A 28 -9.62 5.12 -2.69
N ASP A 29 -9.97 4.18 -1.80
CA ASP A 29 -11.36 3.75 -1.59
C ASP A 29 -12.29 4.87 -1.08
N LEU A 30 -11.74 5.90 -0.45
CA LEU A 30 -12.51 7.06 0.01
C LEU A 30 -12.75 8.08 -1.10
N LEU A 31 -11.79 8.21 -2.02
CA LEU A 31 -11.85 9.16 -3.14
C LEU A 31 -12.72 8.65 -4.28
N ASP A 32 -12.74 7.33 -4.49
CA ASP A 32 -13.54 6.71 -5.54
C ASP A 32 -14.86 6.16 -4.98
N PRO A 33 -16.03 6.53 -5.54
CA PRO A 33 -17.31 5.99 -5.08
C PRO A 33 -17.53 4.51 -5.41
N ILE A 34 -16.67 3.89 -6.22
CA ILE A 34 -16.81 2.48 -6.65
C ILE A 34 -16.23 1.53 -5.59
N ASP A 35 -17.03 0.56 -5.15
CA ASP A 35 -16.54 -0.55 -4.34
C ASP A 35 -15.87 -1.61 -5.23
N TYR A 36 -14.56 -1.44 -5.43
CA TYR A 36 -13.73 -2.35 -6.21
C TYR A 36 -13.71 -3.77 -5.66
N GLN A 37 -13.79 -3.96 -4.33
CA GLN A 37 -13.80 -5.32 -3.76
C GLN A 37 -15.07 -6.07 -4.12
N THR A 38 -16.22 -5.40 -4.03
CA THR A 38 -17.50 -5.99 -4.44
C THR A 38 -17.51 -6.29 -5.94
N GLU A 39 -16.96 -5.39 -6.75
CA GLU A 39 -16.94 -5.52 -8.21
C GLU A 39 -16.02 -6.66 -8.67
N ILE A 40 -14.87 -6.86 -8.01
CA ILE A 40 -14.00 -8.03 -8.23
C ILE A 40 -14.73 -9.33 -7.87
N ARG A 41 -15.45 -9.37 -6.75
CA ARG A 41 -16.23 -10.56 -6.33
C ARG A 41 -17.36 -10.90 -7.30
N ARG A 42 -17.87 -9.92 -8.05
CA ARG A 42 -18.85 -10.11 -9.12
C ARG A 42 -18.23 -10.58 -10.44
N GLY A 43 -16.91 -10.75 -10.50
CA GLY A 43 -16.19 -11.20 -11.68
C GLY A 43 -15.76 -10.08 -12.63
N ASN A 44 -15.82 -8.82 -12.21
CA ASN A 44 -15.34 -7.71 -13.04
C ASN A 44 -13.80 -7.66 -13.04
N ILE A 45 -13.23 -8.11 -14.16
CA ILE A 45 -11.78 -8.16 -14.37
C ILE A 45 -11.17 -6.76 -14.43
N ALA A 46 -11.89 -5.77 -14.99
CA ALA A 46 -11.37 -4.41 -15.11
C ALA A 46 -11.15 -3.76 -13.73
N ALA A 47 -12.08 -3.97 -12.79
CA ALA A 47 -11.92 -3.55 -11.40
C ALA A 47 -10.68 -4.19 -10.74
N GLY A 48 -10.42 -5.48 -11.01
CA GLY A 48 -9.24 -6.18 -10.52
C GLY A 48 -7.93 -5.61 -11.06
N ILE A 49 -7.87 -5.33 -12.37
CA ILE A 49 -6.69 -4.73 -13.02
C ILE A 49 -6.42 -3.34 -12.45
N LEU A 50 -7.47 -2.51 -12.29
CA LEU A 50 -7.33 -1.17 -11.74
C LEU A 50 -6.81 -1.20 -10.30
N LEU A 51 -7.40 -2.04 -9.43
CA LEU A 51 -6.94 -2.17 -8.05
C LEU A 51 -5.48 -2.66 -7.98
N ALA A 52 -5.10 -3.61 -8.84
CA ALA A 52 -3.71 -4.07 -8.92
C ALA A 52 -2.75 -2.93 -9.34
N ALA A 53 -3.13 -2.11 -10.33
CA ALA A 53 -2.32 -0.97 -10.76
C ALA A 53 -2.14 0.06 -9.63
N VAL A 54 -3.19 0.34 -8.86
CA VAL A 54 -3.13 1.24 -7.70
C VAL A 54 -2.20 0.68 -6.62
N ILE A 55 -2.29 -0.61 -6.30
CA ILE A 55 -1.42 -1.29 -5.33
C ILE A 55 0.05 -1.19 -5.77
N VAL A 56 0.35 -1.43 -7.05
CA VAL A 56 1.73 -1.33 -7.59
C VAL A 56 2.24 0.11 -7.54
N ALA A 57 1.40 1.09 -7.90
CA ALA A 57 1.76 2.51 -7.83
C ALA A 57 2.06 2.95 -6.39
N LEU A 58 1.21 2.56 -5.43
CA LEU A 58 1.43 2.83 -4.01
C LEU A 58 2.72 2.19 -3.51
N ALA A 59 3.00 0.94 -3.88
CA ALA A 59 4.25 0.26 -3.53
C ALA A 59 5.46 1.06 -4.04
N ALA A 60 5.45 1.50 -5.30
CA ALA A 60 6.53 2.28 -5.89
C ALA A 60 6.77 3.61 -5.17
N ILE A 61 5.68 4.34 -4.83
CA ILE A 61 5.76 5.59 -4.08
C ILE A 61 6.34 5.36 -2.68
N ILE A 62 5.89 4.33 -1.97
CA ILE A 62 6.36 4.02 -0.61
C ILE A 62 7.84 3.62 -0.62
N ILE A 63 8.26 2.80 -1.59
CA ILE A 63 9.67 2.45 -1.76
C ILE A 63 10.50 3.72 -1.99
N ALA A 64 10.04 4.63 -2.85
CA ALA A 64 10.73 5.89 -3.11
C ALA A 64 10.88 6.76 -1.84
N VAL A 65 9.88 6.76 -0.95
CA VAL A 65 9.91 7.53 0.31
C VAL A 65 10.78 6.88 1.38
N ILE A 66 10.88 5.55 1.41
CA ILE A 66 11.66 4.84 2.43
C ILE A 66 13.15 4.76 2.05
N MET A 67 13.46 4.75 0.75
CA MET A 67 14.83 4.68 0.24
C MET A 67 15.54 6.04 0.14
N THR A 68 14.86 7.14 0.48
CA THR A 68 15.44 8.49 0.61
C THR A 68 15.94 8.74 2.02
#